data_AF-A0A4R4T3B6-F1
#
_entry.id   AF-A0A4R4T3B6-F1
#
_cell.length_a   1.000
_cell.length_b   1.000
_cell.length_c   1.000
_cell.angle_alpha   90.00
_cell.angle_beta   90.00
_cell.angle_gamma   90.00
#
_symmetry.space_group_name_H-M   'P 1'
#
loop_
_entity.id
_entity.type
_entity.pdbx_description
1 polymer ?
#
loop_
_entity_poly.entity_id
_entity_poly.type
_entity_poly.pdbx_seq_one_letter_code
_entity_poly.pdbx_strand_id
1 'polypeptide(L)'
;MVALIVLAVVVAPQFKLLDRILIVAFGAFVAWVLHMLARCRVVADEGGITVVNAFRTRTLEWPEVLDVSMSQGEPWPTLDLADGTSISAMGINGTEKALAARQLTELRTLLRTRGEAPDPH
;
A
#
# COMPACT_ATOMS: atom_id res chain seq x y z
N MET A 1 -12.03 19.41 -27.38
CA MET A 1 -13.16 19.45 -26.42
C MET A 1 -14.53 19.36 -27.10
N VAL A 2 -14.84 20.16 -28.13
CA VAL A 2 -16.16 20.16 -28.79
C VAL A 2 -16.56 18.79 -29.38
N ALA A 3 -15.62 18.06 -30.01
CA ALA A 3 -15.89 16.72 -30.55
C ALA A 3 -16.26 15.67 -29.47
N LEU A 4 -15.67 15.78 -28.27
CA LEU A 4 -16.01 14.92 -27.13
C LEU A 4 -17.40 15.23 -26.57
N ILE A 5 -17.79 16.51 -26.55
CA ILE A 5 -19.10 16.96 -26.09
C ILE A 5 -20.20 16.47 -27.05
N VAL A 6 -19.97 16.58 -28.36
CA VAL A 6 -20.90 16.08 -29.39
C VAL A 6 -21.05 14.56 -29.30
N LEU A 7 -19.96 13.82 -29.10
CA LEU A 7 -20.01 12.36 -28.92
C LEU A 7 -20.82 11.96 -27.68
N ALA A 8 -20.61 12.65 -26.55
CA ALA A 8 -21.35 12.39 -25.31
C ALA A 8 -22.86 12.64 -25.46
N VAL A 9 -23.25 13.69 -26.20
CA VAL A 9 -24.66 14.04 -26.44
C VAL A 9 -25.32 13.12 -27.47
N VAL A 10 -24.59 12.67 -28.49
CA VAL A 10 -25.12 11.76 -29.53
C VAL A 10 -25.24 10.31 -29.03
N VAL A 11 -24.39 9.88 -28.10
CA VAL A 11 -24.51 8.59 -27.40
C VAL A 11 -25.60 8.65 -26.31
N ALA A 12 -25.94 9.86 -25.83
CA ALA A 12 -26.91 10.09 -24.77
C ALA A 12 -28.30 9.43 -24.89
N PRO A 13 -28.93 9.35 -26.08
CA PRO A 13 -30.29 8.83 -26.21
C PRO A 13 -30.40 7.30 -26.09
N GLN A 14 -29.28 6.60 -25.90
CA GLN A 14 -29.26 5.14 -25.67
C GLN A 14 -29.01 4.76 -24.19
N PHE A 15 -28.65 5.71 -23.32
CA PHE A 15 -28.37 5.39 -21.91
C PHE A 15 -29.65 5.06 -21.17
N LYS A 16 -29.89 3.76 -20.97
CA LYS A 16 -30.92 3.26 -20.09
C LYS A 16 -30.58 3.72 -18.66
N LEU A 17 -31.58 3.74 -17.77
CA LEU A 17 -31.36 4.06 -16.34
C LEU A 17 -30.17 3.27 -15.75
N LEU A 18 -30.02 2.02 -16.23
CA LEU A 18 -28.95 1.09 -15.90
C LEU A 18 -27.56 1.62 -16.26
N ASP A 19 -27.37 2.27 -17.41
CA ASP A 19 -26.06 2.81 -17.81
C ASP A 19 -25.64 4.00 -16.94
N ARG A 20 -26.60 4.84 -16.52
CA ARG A 20 -26.33 5.94 -15.59
C ARG A 20 -25.93 5.43 -14.21
N ILE A 21 -26.61 4.39 -13.73
CA ILE A 21 -26.25 3.72 -12.47
C ILE A 21 -24.85 3.11 -12.58
N LEU A 22 -24.53 2.44 -13.69
CA LEU A 22 -23.21 1.85 -13.91
C LEU A 22 -22.10 2.91 -13.98
N ILE A 23 -22.32 4.05 -14.63
CA ILE A 23 -21.35 5.16 -14.68
C ILE A 23 -21.09 5.70 -13.27
N VAL A 24 -22.14 5.94 -12.48
CA VAL A 24 -21.99 6.43 -11.10
C VAL A 24 -21.32 5.39 -10.22
N ALA A 25 -21.70 4.11 -10.32
CA ALA A 25 -21.10 3.02 -9.59
C ALA A 25 -19.62 2.82 -9.95
N PHE A 26 -19.27 2.95 -11.23
CA PHE A 26 -17.89 2.88 -11.69
C PHE A 26 -17.07 4.06 -11.16
N GLY A 27 -17.60 5.28 -11.21
CA GLY A 27 -16.95 6.45 -10.61
C GLY A 27 -16.72 6.29 -9.11
N ALA A 28 -17.73 5.79 -8.38
CA ALA A 28 -17.62 5.51 -6.95
C ALA A 28 -16.60 4.39 -6.67
N PHE A 29 -16.56 3.35 -7.49
CA PHE A 29 -15.58 2.27 -7.38
C PHE A 29 -14.15 2.79 -7.60
N VAL A 30 -13.92 3.59 -8.64
CA VAL A 30 -12.62 4.20 -8.90
C VAL A 30 -12.21 5.13 -7.75
N ALA A 31 -13.11 5.97 -7.25
CA ALA A 31 -12.86 6.82 -6.10
C ALA A 31 -12.54 6.01 -4.83
N TRP A 32 -13.24 4.90 -4.62
CA TRP A 32 -12.98 3.97 -3.51
C TRP A 32 -11.59 3.33 -3.63
N VAL A 33 -11.21 2.85 -4.81
CA VAL A 33 -9.87 2.29 -5.07
C VAL A 33 -8.77 3.34 -4.87
N LEU A 34 -8.96 4.56 -5.38
CA LEU A 34 -8.03 5.67 -5.17
C LEU A 34 -7.89 6.03 -3.68
N HIS A 35 -9.00 6.09 -2.95
CA HIS A 35 -9.00 6.33 -1.51
C HIS A 35 -8.28 5.20 -0.75
N MET A 36 -8.48 3.96 -1.18
CA MET A 36 -7.83 2.78 -0.61
C MET A 36 -6.31 2.81 -0.83
N LEU A 37 -5.85 3.18 -2.02
CA LEU A 37 -4.43 3.36 -2.33
C LEU A 37 -3.82 4.54 -1.57
N ALA A 38 -4.55 5.65 -1.42
CA ALA A 38 -4.11 6.81 -0.65
C ALA A 38 -3.98 6.53 0.86
N ARG A 39 -4.66 5.49 1.37
CA ARG A 39 -4.57 5.05 2.77
C ARG A 39 -3.37 4.15 3.05
N CYS A 40 -2.68 3.65 2.02
CA CYS A 40 -1.50 2.81 2.20
C CYS A 40 -0.42 3.58 2.96
N ARG A 41 -0.03 3.07 4.13
CA ARG A 41 1.00 3.67 4.98
C ARG A 41 1.72 2.61 5.78
N VAL A 42 3.00 2.83 6.03
CA VAL A 42 3.79 2.02 6.96
C VAL A 42 4.16 2.94 8.11
N VAL A 43 3.80 2.54 9.33
CA VAL A 43 4.07 3.30 10.55
C VAL A 43 4.88 2.40 11.47
N ALA A 44 6.11 2.80 11.76
CA ALA A 44 6.93 2.18 12.81
C ALA A 44 6.72 2.96 14.11
N ASP A 45 6.23 2.30 15.14
CA ASP A 45 5.93 2.84 16.46
C ASP A 45 6.88 2.21 17.52
N GLU A 46 6.82 2.67 18.77
CA GLU A 46 7.63 2.14 19.86
C GLU A 46 7.29 0.67 20.17
N GLY A 47 6.00 0.29 20.05
CA GLY A 47 5.54 -1.08 20.29
C GLY A 47 5.68 -2.05 19.10
N GLY A 48 5.82 -1.56 17.87
CA GLY A 48 5.83 -2.43 16.69
C GLY A 48 5.72 -1.71 15.35
N ILE A 49 5.41 -2.45 14.28
CA ILE A 49 5.26 -1.96 12.91
C ILE A 49 3.81 -2.19 12.44
N THR A 50 3.13 -1.11 12.05
CA THR A 50 1.81 -1.18 11.42
C THR A 50 1.94 -1.00 9.91
N VAL A 51 1.65 -2.07 9.16
CA VAL A 51 1.59 -2.05 7.69
C VAL A 51 0.14 -1.94 7.26
N VAL A 52 -0.22 -0.78 6.72
CA VAL A 52 -1.51 -0.54 6.07
C VAL A 52 -1.30 -0.68 4.57
N ASN A 53 -1.74 -1.80 4.01
CA ASN A 53 -1.86 -2.01 2.57
C ASN A 53 -3.28 -1.71 2.10
N ALA A 54 -3.45 -1.59 0.78
CA ALA A 54 -4.71 -1.25 0.17
C ALA A 54 -5.84 -2.19 0.65
N PHE A 55 -5.59 -3.50 0.70
CA PHE A 55 -6.60 -4.49 1.09
C PHE A 55 -6.48 -5.02 2.53
N ARG A 56 -5.35 -4.81 3.21
CA ARG A 56 -5.09 -5.41 4.53
C ARG A 56 -4.31 -4.46 5.42
N THR A 57 -4.73 -4.35 6.67
CA THR A 57 -3.97 -3.70 7.73
C THR A 57 -3.48 -4.76 8.69
N ARG A 58 -2.17 -4.84 8.94
CA ARG A 58 -1.58 -5.73 9.95
C ARG A 58 -0.69 -4.90 10.87
N THR A 59 -0.93 -5.04 12.17
CA THR A 59 -0.04 -4.55 13.22
C THR A 59 0.85 -5.72 13.62
N LEU A 60 2.15 -5.49 13.62
CA LEU A 60 3.19 -6.47 13.91
C LEU A 60 4.00 -5.99 15.10
N GLU A 61 4.38 -6.88 16.00
CA GLU A 61 5.36 -6.56 17.03
C GLU A 61 6.78 -6.59 16.44
N TRP A 62 7.71 -5.83 17.02
CA TRP A 62 9.12 -5.83 16.59
C TRP A 62 9.75 -7.24 16.46
N PRO A 63 9.59 -8.17 17.42
CA PRO A 63 10.13 -9.53 17.29
C PRO A 63 9.44 -10.38 16.21
N GLU A 64 8.25 -10.01 15.74
CA GLU A 64 7.59 -10.72 14.64
C GLU A 64 8.23 -10.40 13.28
N VAL A 65 8.97 -9.30 13.16
CA VAL A 65 9.62 -8.88 11.91
C VAL A 65 11.10 -9.26 11.94
N LEU A 66 11.48 -10.24 11.13
CA LEU A 66 12.84 -10.79 11.10
C LEU A 66 13.77 -9.99 10.21
N ASP A 67 13.33 -9.69 8.98
CA ASP A 67 14.10 -8.90 8.03
C ASP A 67 13.18 -8.08 7.14
N VAL A 68 13.75 -7.06 6.51
CA VAL A 68 13.10 -6.29 5.47
C VAL A 68 13.98 -6.28 4.24
N SER A 69 13.42 -6.83 3.17
CA SER A 69 14.07 -7.04 1.89
C SER A 69 13.31 -6.29 0.80
N MET A 70 14.04 -5.87 -0.24
CA MET A 70 13.44 -5.26 -1.43
C MET A 70 14.27 -5.71 -2.63
N SER A 71 13.70 -6.56 -3.49
CA SER A 71 14.41 -7.05 -4.66
C SER A 71 14.47 -5.98 -5.74
N GLN A 72 15.52 -6.01 -6.56
CA GLN A 72 15.60 -5.10 -7.72
C GLN A 72 14.45 -5.39 -8.70
N GLY A 73 13.58 -4.40 -8.89
CA GLY A 73 12.41 -4.49 -9.77
C GLY A 73 11.09 -4.71 -9.04
N GLU A 74 11.11 -4.97 -7.72
CA GLU A 74 9.88 -4.99 -6.94
C GLU A 74 9.34 -3.58 -6.71
N PRO A 75 8.03 -3.36 -6.88
CA PRO A 75 7.42 -2.04 -6.72
C PRO A 75 7.33 -1.57 -5.26
N TRP A 76 7.55 -2.45 -4.28
CA TRP A 76 7.51 -2.17 -2.85
C TRP A 76 8.36 -3.17 -2.08
N PRO A 77 8.90 -2.80 -0.90
CA PRO A 77 9.63 -3.71 -0.03
C PRO A 77 8.72 -4.75 0.64
N THR A 78 9.33 -5.83 1.10
CA THR A 78 8.67 -6.96 1.76
C THR A 78 9.27 -7.17 3.15
N LEU A 79 8.41 -7.36 4.14
CA LEU A 79 8.77 -7.70 5.52
C LEU A 79 8.64 -9.21 5.68
N ASP A 80 9.73 -9.85 6.11
CA ASP A 80 9.77 -11.27 6.42
C ASP A 80 9.45 -11.48 7.90
N LEU A 81 8.47 -12.35 8.18
CA LEU A 81 7.94 -12.55 9.51
C LEU A 81 8.42 -13.86 10.14
N ALA A 82 8.43 -13.89 11.47
CA ALA A 82 8.80 -15.06 12.27
C ALA A 82 7.86 -16.26 12.07
N ASP A 83 6.64 -16.04 11.58
CA ASP A 83 5.67 -17.09 11.21
C ASP A 83 6.00 -17.78 9.86
N GLY A 84 7.07 -17.35 9.18
CA GLY A 84 7.50 -17.85 7.88
C GLY A 84 6.70 -17.25 6.71
N THR A 85 5.83 -16.27 6.96
CA THR A 85 5.13 -15.51 5.93
C THR A 85 5.88 -14.22 5.61
N SER A 86 5.59 -13.63 4.45
CA SER A 86 6.14 -12.34 4.04
C SER A 86 5.02 -11.39 3.66
N ILE A 87 5.11 -10.13 4.08
CA ILE A 87 4.11 -9.09 3.80
C ILE A 87 4.76 -7.93 3.07
N SER A 88 4.21 -7.61 1.90
CA SER A 88 4.57 -6.41 1.16
C SER A 88 4.16 -5.14 1.92
N ALA A 89 5.04 -4.16 1.98
CA ALA A 89 4.81 -2.84 2.55
C ALA A 89 4.53 -1.83 1.42
N MET A 90 3.31 -1.85 0.90
CA MET A 90 2.89 -0.99 -0.22
C MET A 90 2.94 0.51 0.12
N GLY A 91 3.00 0.87 1.41
CA GLY A 91 3.19 2.26 1.85
C GLY A 91 4.58 2.83 1.57
N ILE A 92 5.57 1.99 1.21
CA ILE A 92 6.89 2.44 0.76
C ILE A 92 6.92 2.35 -0.77
N ASN A 93 7.05 3.50 -1.42
CA ASN A 93 7.01 3.58 -2.87
C ASN A 93 8.36 3.20 -3.48
N GLY A 94 8.45 2.02 -4.10
CA GLY A 94 9.67 1.53 -4.74
C GLY A 94 10.07 2.26 -6.02
N THR A 95 9.20 3.10 -6.58
CA THR A 95 9.51 3.97 -7.73
C THR A 95 10.60 4.97 -7.37
N GLU A 96 10.58 5.47 -6.13
CA GLU A 96 11.58 6.38 -5.58
C GLU A 96 12.72 5.58 -4.93
N LYS A 97 13.55 4.94 -5.77
CA LYS A 97 14.62 4.01 -5.31
C LYS A 97 15.52 4.58 -4.21
N ALA A 98 15.87 5.86 -4.28
CA ALA A 98 16.74 6.51 -3.29
C ALA A 98 16.04 6.70 -1.93
N LEU A 99 14.75 7.05 -1.94
CA LEU A 99 13.95 7.18 -0.73
C LEU A 99 13.67 5.80 -0.13
N ALA A 100 13.28 4.84 -0.96
CA ALA A 100 13.04 3.46 -0.53
C ALA A 100 14.29 2.85 0.12
N ALA A 101 15.48 3.04 -0.45
CA ALA A 101 16.73 2.55 0.13
C ALA A 101 17.03 3.20 1.50
N ARG A 102 16.77 4.50 1.66
CA ARG A 102 16.94 5.20 2.95
C ARG A 102 15.96 4.67 4.00
N GLN A 103 14.69 4.55 3.65
CA GLN A 103 13.66 4.01 4.54
C GLN A 103 13.95 2.56 4.93
N LEU A 104 14.44 1.73 3.99
CA LEU A 104 14.86 0.36 4.28
C LEU A 104 16.02 0.33 5.29
N THR A 105 17.01 1.21 5.11
CA THR A 105 18.17 1.30 5.99
C THR A 105 17.78 1.75 7.39
N GLU A 106 16.89 2.74 7.49
CA GLU A 106 16.33 3.21 8.75
C GLU A 106 15.53 2.10 9.43
N LEU A 107 14.66 1.40 8.70
CA LEU A 107 13.86 0.30 9.25
C LEU A 107 14.75 -0.85 9.74
N ARG A 108 15.80 -1.21 9.00
CA ARG A 108 16.80 -2.21 9.43
C ARG A 108 17.55 -1.78 10.68
N THR A 109 17.86 -0.49 10.81
CA THR A 109 18.50 0.05 12.01
C THR A 109 17.57 -0.04 13.22
N LEU A 110 16.28 0.28 13.04
CA LEU A 110 15.27 0.13 14.09
C LEU A 110 15.05 -1.34 14.46
N LEU A 111 15.04 -2.25 13.48
CA LEU A 111 14.94 -3.69 13.73
C LEU A 111 16.13 -4.21 14.53
N ARG A 112 17.35 -3.78 14.23
CA ARG A 112 18.52 -4.15 15.06
C ARG A 112 18.43 -3.58 16.48
N THR A 113 17.85 -2.40 16.63
CA THR A 113 17.78 -1.73 17.94
C THR A 113 16.62 -2.25 18.80
N ARG A 114 15.53 -2.69 18.19
CA ARG A 114 14.26 -3.04 18.86
C ARG A 114 13.78 -4.48 18.66
N GLY A 115 14.28 -5.16 17.63
CA GLY A 115 14.00 -6.58 17.35
C GLY A 115 14.86 -7.52 18.19
N GLU A 116 15.97 -7.04 18.74
CA GLU A 116 16.67 -7.71 19.82
C GLU A 116 15.88 -7.42 21.10
N ALA A 117 14.93 -8.29 21.42
CA ALA A 117 14.38 -8.33 22.77
C ALA A 117 15.55 -8.40 23.77
N PRO A 118 15.51 -7.67 24.90
CA PRO A 118 16.51 -7.82 25.94
C PRO A 118 16.53 -9.29 26.34
N ASP A 119 17.69 -9.92 26.18
CA ASP A 119 17.97 -11.30 26.56
C ASP A 119 17.39 -11.58 27.95
N PRO A 120 16.32 -12.38 28.09
CA PRO A 120 15.93 -12.88 29.38
C PRO A 120 16.80 -14.11 29.66
N HIS A 121 17.93 -13.87 30.32
CA HIS A 121 18.59 -14.71 31.36
C HIS A 121 20.12 -14.75 31.27
#